data_AF-A0A7K3S2T3-F1
#
_entry.id   AF-A0A7K3S2T3-F1
#
_cell.length_a   1.000
_cell.length_b   1.000
_cell.length_c   1.000
_cell.angle_alpha   90.00
_cell.angle_beta   90.00
_cell.angle_gamma   90.00
#
_symmetry.space_group_name_H-M   'P 1'
#
loop_
_entity.id
_entity.type
_entity.pdbx_description
1 polymer ?
#
loop_
_entity_poly.entity_id
_entity_poly.type
_entity_poly.pdbx_seq_one_letter_code
_entity_poly.pdbx_strand_id
1 'polypeptide(L)'
;MTPAAQDHLAILAEQRADLEAERLRIEKAYCLAVLDHITAKIRAVCPEAVYVSFAFYSSSRTLDLHCVLGAQTSPLGTCPELWDNEGEPEDEHPLDDIADQIESDVQTALAPYASPAWATVGRNAASDGNSWLLELPPADRVSRVAELVRAHHPEATAVIVDGRSAGGRIIEVVEGSGEDGSQNLTTQRRWSRECEDVLTRLVGQIFAMPTLAGRHLDAIHDYRHPYGTSSELVRLMTLPPTA
;
A
#
# COMPACT_ATOMS: atom_id res chain seq x y z
N MET A 1 -11.77 31.51 -35.05
CA MET A 1 -10.71 31.48 -34.03
C MET A 1 -9.38 31.54 -34.74
N THR A 2 -8.42 32.32 -34.23
CA THR A 2 -7.08 32.40 -34.81
C THR A 2 -6.21 31.22 -34.35
N PRO A 3 -5.24 30.75 -35.16
CA PRO A 3 -4.34 29.64 -34.79
C PRO A 3 -3.65 29.86 -33.43
N ALA A 4 -3.20 31.08 -33.16
CA ALA A 4 -2.58 31.44 -31.87
C ALA A 4 -3.50 31.28 -30.65
N ALA A 5 -4.82 31.42 -30.82
CA ALA A 5 -5.79 31.17 -29.75
C ALA A 5 -6.04 29.67 -29.54
N GLN A 6 -5.91 28.85 -30.59
CA GLN A 6 -5.98 27.39 -30.47
C GLN A 6 -4.75 26.82 -29.76
N ASP A 7 -3.57 27.36 -30.04
CA ASP A 7 -2.32 26.97 -29.38
C ASP A 7 -2.34 27.34 -27.88
N HIS A 8 -2.87 28.51 -27.53
CA HIS A 8 -2.97 28.94 -26.14
C HIS A 8 -3.98 28.09 -25.34
N LEU A 9 -5.12 27.71 -25.93
CA LEU A 9 -6.10 26.83 -25.29
C LEU A 9 -5.55 25.40 -25.09
N ALA A 10 -4.76 24.90 -26.04
CA ALA A 10 -4.11 23.59 -25.90
C ALA A 10 -3.11 23.58 -24.73
N ILE A 11 -2.28 24.62 -24.61
CA ILE A 11 -1.32 24.78 -23.50
C ILE A 11 -2.05 24.85 -22.15
N LEU A 12 -3.14 25.64 -22.05
CA LEU A 12 -3.90 25.73 -20.79
C LEU A 12 -4.60 24.40 -20.43
N ALA A 13 -5.06 23.63 -21.42
CA ALA A 13 -5.65 22.32 -21.19
C ALA A 13 -4.61 21.30 -20.68
N GLU A 14 -3.41 21.32 -21.26
CA GLU A 14 -2.27 20.51 -20.80
C GLU A 14 -1.85 20.87 -19.37
N GLN A 15 -1.65 22.16 -19.08
CA GLN A 15 -1.33 22.64 -17.74
C GLN A 15 -2.40 22.27 -16.71
N ARG A 16 -3.68 22.35 -17.08
CA ARG A 16 -4.78 21.93 -16.20
C ARG A 16 -4.70 20.42 -15.91
N ALA A 17 -4.44 19.60 -16.93
CA ALA A 17 -4.31 18.16 -16.76
C ALA A 17 -3.13 17.81 -15.85
N ASP A 18 -2.00 18.50 -16.01
CA ASP A 18 -0.81 18.33 -15.17
C ASP A 18 -1.08 18.70 -13.70
N LEU A 19 -1.75 19.85 -13.47
CA LEU A 19 -2.13 20.29 -12.13
C LEU A 19 -3.14 19.34 -11.47
N GLU A 20 -4.12 18.83 -12.22
CA GLU A 20 -5.07 17.84 -11.73
C GLU A 20 -4.37 16.52 -11.37
N ALA A 21 -3.41 16.08 -12.19
CA ALA A 21 -2.60 14.89 -11.92
C ALA A 21 -1.70 15.06 -10.68
N GLU A 22 -1.07 16.22 -10.52
CA GLU A 22 -0.25 16.54 -9.34
C GLU A 22 -1.10 16.62 -8.08
N ARG A 23 -2.26 17.29 -8.14
CA ARG A 23 -3.20 17.33 -7.01
C ARG A 23 -3.61 15.93 -6.57
N LEU A 24 -3.95 15.06 -7.52
CA LEU A 24 -4.33 13.68 -7.22
C LEU A 24 -3.17 12.88 -6.62
N ARG A 25 -1.93 13.11 -7.09
CA ARG A 25 -0.73 12.49 -6.53
C ARG A 25 -0.52 12.91 -5.07
N ILE A 26 -0.63 14.20 -4.79
CA ILE A 26 -0.51 14.75 -3.42
C ILE A 26 -1.60 14.20 -2.51
N GLU A 27 -2.85 14.15 -2.97
CA GLU A 27 -3.99 13.62 -2.20
C GLU A 27 -3.78 12.15 -1.84
N LYS A 28 -3.31 11.32 -2.78
CA LYS A 28 -2.99 9.91 -2.53
C LYS A 28 -1.88 9.74 -1.49
N ALA A 29 -0.82 10.54 -1.61
CA ALA A 29 0.29 10.53 -0.66
C ALA A 29 -0.17 10.96 0.75
N TYR A 30 -1.02 12.00 0.82
CA TYR A 30 -1.59 12.47 2.08
C TYR A 30 -2.42 11.39 2.77
N CYS A 31 -3.35 10.74 2.05
CA CYS A 31 -4.16 9.65 2.61
C CYS A 31 -3.30 8.50 3.18
N LEU A 32 -2.22 8.12 2.50
CA LEU A 32 -1.30 7.10 3.00
C LEU A 32 -0.49 7.58 4.20
N ALA A 33 -0.07 8.85 4.22
CA ALA A 33 0.65 9.42 5.35
C ALA A 33 -0.22 9.47 6.62
N VAL A 34 -1.50 9.82 6.48
CA VAL A 34 -2.48 9.76 7.58
C VAL A 34 -2.64 8.32 8.08
N LEU A 35 -2.75 7.35 7.16
CA LEU A 35 -2.84 5.94 7.52
C LEU A 35 -1.58 5.45 8.25
N ASP A 36 -0.39 5.82 7.78
CA ASP A 36 0.88 5.47 8.44
C ASP A 36 0.96 6.07 9.84
N HIS A 37 0.53 7.31 10.00
CA HIS A 37 0.51 8.01 11.29
C HIS A 37 -0.41 7.33 12.30
N ILE A 38 -1.66 7.04 11.92
CA ILE A 38 -2.59 6.38 12.84
C ILE A 38 -2.18 4.93 13.13
N THR A 39 -1.61 4.24 12.15
CA THR A 39 -1.02 2.90 12.36
C THR A 39 0.10 2.92 13.39
N ALA A 40 1.00 3.91 13.32
CA ALA A 40 2.07 4.06 14.29
C ALA A 40 1.54 4.33 15.70
N LYS A 41 0.47 5.14 15.83
CA LYS A 41 -0.19 5.39 17.12
C LYS A 41 -0.84 4.15 17.69
N ILE A 42 -1.61 3.40 16.89
CA ILE A 42 -2.22 2.14 17.32
C ILE A 42 -1.14 1.16 17.79
N ARG A 43 -0.08 0.97 17.00
CA ARG A 43 1.01 0.04 17.34
C ARG A 43 1.92 0.49 18.48
N ALA A 44 1.87 1.77 18.87
CA ALA A 44 2.54 2.23 20.08
C ALA A 44 1.86 1.68 21.35
N VAL A 45 0.56 1.37 21.27
CA VAL A 45 -0.24 0.79 22.36
C VAL A 45 -0.38 -0.72 22.21
N CYS A 46 -0.70 -1.18 20.99
CA CYS A 46 -0.90 -2.59 20.65
C CYS A 46 0.07 -3.01 19.52
N PRO A 47 1.32 -3.38 19.84
CA PRO A 47 2.35 -3.70 18.83
C PRO A 47 1.94 -4.82 17.85
N GLU A 48 1.09 -5.74 18.28
CA GLU A 48 0.55 -6.85 17.52
C GLU A 48 -0.66 -6.50 16.63
N ALA A 49 -1.09 -5.23 16.61
CA ALA A 49 -2.21 -4.79 15.78
C ALA A 49 -1.93 -4.93 14.27
N VAL A 50 -2.87 -5.59 13.58
CA VAL A 50 -2.81 -5.84 12.14
C VAL A 50 -4.01 -5.24 11.40
N TYR A 51 -5.20 -5.23 12.00
CA TYR A 51 -6.40 -4.73 11.34
C TYR A 51 -7.16 -3.72 12.20
N VAL A 52 -7.85 -2.80 11.52
CA VAL A 52 -8.94 -2.02 12.09
C VAL A 52 -10.24 -2.53 11.49
N SER A 53 -11.23 -2.86 12.33
CA SER A 53 -12.58 -3.20 11.88
C SER A 53 -13.52 -2.01 11.98
N PHE A 54 -14.34 -1.84 10.95
CA PHE A 54 -15.28 -0.72 10.86
C PHE A 54 -16.50 -1.08 10.01
N ALA A 55 -17.59 -0.36 10.23
CA ALA A 55 -18.69 -0.27 9.26
C ALA A 55 -18.45 0.91 8.32
N PHE A 56 -18.78 0.73 7.05
CA PHE A 56 -18.71 1.80 6.06
C PHE A 56 -20.08 2.02 5.41
N TYR A 57 -20.59 3.24 5.52
CA TYR A 57 -21.89 3.61 5.00
C TYR A 57 -21.73 4.45 3.75
N SER A 58 -21.84 3.81 2.58
CA SER A 58 -21.53 4.46 1.29
C SER A 58 -22.43 5.67 0.97
N SER A 59 -23.64 5.73 1.51
CA SER A 59 -24.60 6.83 1.30
C SER A 59 -24.20 8.12 2.03
N SER A 60 -23.71 8.00 3.26
CA SER A 60 -23.25 9.12 4.10
C SER A 60 -21.74 9.34 4.01
N ARG A 61 -20.98 8.39 3.47
CA ARG A 61 -19.51 8.32 3.53
C ARG A 61 -18.97 8.45 4.94
N THR A 62 -19.71 7.89 5.89
CA THR A 62 -19.31 7.80 7.30
C THR A 62 -18.76 6.41 7.57
N LEU A 63 -17.88 6.37 8.55
CA LEU A 63 -17.22 5.17 9.03
C LEU A 63 -17.51 5.08 10.53
N ASP A 64 -17.98 3.93 10.98
CA ASP A 64 -18.18 3.67 12.41
C ASP A 64 -17.12 2.65 12.83
N LEU A 65 -16.25 3.03 13.76
CA LEU A 65 -15.15 2.21 14.24
C LEU A 65 -15.67 1.13 15.20
N HIS A 66 -15.37 -0.14 14.92
CA HIS A 66 -15.76 -1.25 15.80
C HIS A 66 -14.62 -1.66 16.74
N CYS A 67 -13.47 -2.07 16.19
CA CYS A 67 -12.40 -2.67 17.01
C CYS A 67 -11.03 -2.67 16.31
N VAL A 68 -9.98 -2.96 17.07
CA VAL A 68 -8.62 -3.23 16.57
C VAL A 68 -8.30 -4.71 16.79
N LEU A 69 -7.78 -5.36 15.75
CA LEU A 69 -7.54 -6.80 15.72
C LEU A 69 -6.06 -7.12 15.46
N GLY A 70 -5.61 -8.23 16.04
CA GLY A 70 -4.28 -8.80 15.81
C GLY A 70 -4.24 -9.74 14.59
N ALA A 71 -3.06 -10.34 14.37
CA ALA A 71 -2.88 -11.35 13.35
C ALA A 71 -3.65 -12.64 13.69
N GLN A 72 -4.22 -13.29 12.67
CA GLN A 72 -4.78 -14.62 12.81
C GLN A 72 -3.66 -15.62 13.18
N THR A 73 -3.80 -16.30 14.32
CA THR A 73 -2.76 -17.22 14.84
C THR A 73 -2.90 -18.66 14.32
N SER A 74 -4.05 -18.99 13.72
CA SER A 74 -4.36 -20.33 13.21
C SER A 74 -5.25 -20.22 11.96
N PRO A 75 -5.08 -21.09 10.95
CA PRO A 75 -5.90 -21.08 9.73
C PRO A 75 -7.42 -21.18 9.97
N LEU A 76 -7.83 -21.73 11.13
CA LEU A 76 -9.23 -21.90 11.51
C LEU A 76 -9.68 -20.93 12.61
N GLY A 77 -8.78 -20.09 13.12
CA GLY A 77 -9.09 -19.12 14.18
C GLY A 77 -9.68 -17.82 13.64
N THR A 78 -10.23 -16.98 14.51
CA THR A 78 -10.53 -15.58 14.16
C THR A 78 -9.32 -14.70 14.46
N CYS A 79 -9.28 -13.49 13.91
CA CYS A 79 -8.31 -12.50 14.35
C CYS A 79 -8.62 -12.15 15.82
N PRO A 80 -7.64 -12.22 16.74
CA PRO A 80 -7.89 -11.87 18.13
C PRO A 80 -8.23 -10.38 18.23
N GLU A 81 -9.26 -10.08 19.01
CA GLU A 81 -9.60 -8.70 19.32
C GLU A 81 -8.64 -8.16 20.39
N LEU A 82 -8.03 -7.02 20.07
CA LEU A 82 -7.07 -6.35 20.96
C LEU A 82 -7.73 -5.20 21.71
N TRP A 83 -8.76 -4.62 21.11
CA TRP A 83 -9.53 -3.52 21.68
C TRP A 83 -10.90 -3.44 21.00
N ASP A 84 -11.95 -3.28 21.80
CA ASP A 84 -13.33 -3.12 21.38
C ASP A 84 -13.81 -1.69 21.70
N ASN A 85 -14.26 -0.96 20.68
CA ASN A 85 -14.76 0.42 20.81
C ASN A 85 -16.22 0.46 21.33
N GLU A 86 -16.97 -0.63 21.18
CA GLU A 86 -18.38 -0.72 21.56
C GLU A 86 -18.60 -1.43 22.91
N GLY A 87 -17.54 -2.00 23.48
CA GLY A 87 -17.58 -2.78 24.72
C GLY A 87 -17.95 -1.94 25.96
N GLU A 88 -18.60 -2.58 26.94
CA GLU A 88 -18.73 -1.94 28.26
C GLU A 88 -17.34 -1.76 28.88
N PRO A 89 -17.05 -0.61 29.52
CA PRO A 89 -15.74 -0.30 30.06
C PRO A 89 -15.47 -1.17 31.28
N GLU A 90 -15.02 -2.41 31.07
CA GLU A 90 -14.54 -3.26 32.16
C GLU A 90 -13.15 -2.77 32.63
N ASP A 91 -12.34 -2.21 31.72
CA ASP A 91 -11.07 -1.50 31.99
C ASP A 91 -10.80 -0.43 30.91
N GLU A 92 -10.31 0.75 31.31
CA GLU A 92 -9.93 1.85 30.39
C GLU A 92 -8.72 1.42 29.54
N HIS A 93 -8.92 1.29 28.23
CA HIS A 93 -7.89 0.89 27.30
C HIS A 93 -7.19 2.13 26.71
N PRO A 94 -5.86 2.17 26.51
CA PRO A 94 -5.20 3.39 26.02
C PRO A 94 -5.58 3.78 24.58
N LEU A 95 -6.30 2.91 23.84
CA LEU A 95 -6.89 3.29 22.55
C LEU A 95 -8.18 4.11 22.70
N ASP A 96 -8.85 4.08 23.85
CA ASP A 96 -10.05 4.88 24.13
C ASP A 96 -9.74 6.38 23.97
N ASP A 97 -8.57 6.81 24.46
CA ASP A 97 -8.05 8.18 24.35
C ASP A 97 -7.87 8.67 22.90
N ILE A 98 -7.78 7.75 21.94
CA ILE A 98 -7.55 8.07 20.53
C ILE A 98 -8.61 7.47 19.60
N ALA A 99 -9.72 6.93 20.11
CA ALA A 99 -10.76 6.28 19.32
C ALA A 99 -11.32 7.20 18.23
N ASP A 100 -11.70 8.43 18.61
CA ASP A 100 -12.16 9.48 17.68
C ASP A 100 -11.11 9.79 16.60
N GLN A 101 -9.84 9.77 16.98
CA GLN A 101 -8.75 9.99 16.03
C GLN A 101 -8.58 8.80 15.08
N ILE A 102 -8.70 7.56 15.56
CA ILE A 102 -8.65 6.37 14.72
C ILE A 102 -9.76 6.46 13.67
N GLU A 103 -10.99 6.72 14.09
CA GLU A 103 -12.13 6.85 13.19
C GLU A 103 -11.90 7.96 12.14
N SER A 104 -11.51 9.16 12.60
CA SER A 104 -11.29 10.32 11.72
C SER A 104 -10.12 10.13 10.73
N ASP A 105 -9.01 9.57 11.19
CA ASP A 105 -7.82 9.34 10.36
C ASP A 105 -8.08 8.20 9.34
N VAL A 106 -8.80 7.14 9.73
CA VAL A 106 -9.22 6.09 8.79
C VAL A 106 -10.21 6.63 7.75
N GLN A 107 -11.20 7.42 8.18
CA GLN A 107 -12.13 8.07 7.25
C GLN A 107 -11.38 9.00 6.28
N THR A 108 -10.41 9.75 6.76
CA THR A 108 -9.55 10.62 5.93
C THR A 108 -8.72 9.81 4.93
N ALA A 109 -8.12 8.70 5.38
CA ALA A 109 -7.34 7.81 4.52
C ALA A 109 -8.19 7.17 3.41
N LEU A 110 -9.47 6.91 3.67
CA LEU A 110 -10.40 6.28 2.72
C LEU A 110 -11.30 7.28 1.97
N ALA A 111 -11.27 8.57 2.29
CA ALA A 111 -12.21 9.56 1.75
C ALA A 111 -12.23 9.63 0.20
N PRO A 112 -11.07 9.65 -0.51
CA PRO A 112 -11.06 9.50 -1.95
C PRO A 112 -11.23 8.02 -2.34
N TYR A 113 -12.18 7.70 -3.24
CA TYR A 113 -12.29 6.34 -3.80
C TYR A 113 -11.01 5.88 -4.52
N ALA A 114 -10.21 6.82 -5.01
CA ALA A 114 -8.93 6.56 -5.63
C ALA A 114 -7.77 6.43 -4.63
N SER A 115 -8.05 6.47 -3.32
CA SER A 115 -7.03 6.31 -2.29
C SER A 115 -6.41 4.91 -2.36
N PRO A 116 -5.07 4.78 -2.32
CA PRO A 116 -4.41 3.48 -2.29
C PRO A 116 -4.71 2.66 -1.03
N ALA A 117 -5.23 3.29 0.04
CA ALA A 117 -5.65 2.61 1.26
C ALA A 117 -6.84 1.66 1.01
N TRP A 118 -7.69 1.92 0.01
CA TRP A 118 -8.79 1.00 -0.34
C TRP A 118 -8.31 -0.38 -0.75
N ALA A 119 -7.08 -0.51 -1.24
CA ALA A 119 -6.54 -1.80 -1.65
C ALA A 119 -6.25 -2.72 -0.44
N THR A 120 -6.08 -2.17 0.76
CA THR A 120 -5.90 -2.93 1.99
C THR A 120 -7.20 -3.17 2.75
N VAL A 121 -8.34 -2.74 2.18
CA VAL A 121 -9.67 -2.99 2.73
C VAL A 121 -10.27 -4.28 2.17
N GLY A 122 -10.71 -5.16 3.07
CA GLY A 122 -11.42 -6.40 2.75
C GLY A 122 -12.72 -6.53 3.54
N ARG A 123 -13.64 -7.37 3.08
CA ARG A 123 -14.83 -7.69 3.87
C ARG A 123 -14.43 -8.57 5.06
N ASN A 124 -14.96 -8.28 6.25
CA ASN A 124 -14.76 -9.13 7.40
C ASN A 124 -15.62 -10.40 7.26
N ALA A 125 -15.02 -11.52 6.87
CA ALA A 125 -15.74 -12.77 6.68
C ALA A 125 -16.20 -13.42 8.01
N ALA A 126 -15.67 -12.98 9.14
CA ALA A 126 -16.02 -13.50 10.46
C ALA A 126 -17.21 -12.75 11.11
N SER A 127 -17.76 -11.73 10.45
CA SER A 127 -18.89 -10.94 10.94
C SER A 127 -20.06 -11.00 9.96
N ASP A 128 -21.27 -11.22 10.47
CA ASP A 128 -22.50 -11.32 9.68
C ASP A 128 -23.10 -9.94 9.29
N GLY A 129 -22.36 -8.84 9.51
CA GLY A 129 -22.83 -7.46 9.33
C GLY A 129 -22.13 -6.66 8.23
N ASN A 130 -22.37 -5.34 8.26
CA ASN A 130 -21.59 -4.36 7.49
C ASN A 130 -20.23 -4.15 8.16
N SER A 131 -19.36 -5.14 8.09
CA SER A 131 -18.03 -5.10 8.70
C SER A 131 -16.94 -5.27 7.65
N TRP A 132 -15.99 -4.34 7.69
CA TRP A 132 -14.81 -4.28 6.85
C TRP A 132 -13.57 -4.37 7.73
N LEU A 133 -12.47 -4.81 7.14
CA LEU A 133 -11.15 -4.86 7.74
C LEU A 133 -10.21 -4.00 6.90
N LEU A 134 -9.58 -3.02 7.53
CA LEU A 134 -8.44 -2.29 6.97
C LEU A 134 -7.16 -2.90 7.53
N GLU A 135 -6.34 -3.49 6.66
CA GLU A 135 -4.99 -3.93 7.04
C GLU A 135 -4.09 -2.71 7.27
N LEU A 136 -3.51 -2.63 8.46
CA LEU A 136 -2.60 -1.59 8.88
C LEU A 136 -1.24 -1.75 8.16
N PRO A 137 -0.77 -0.75 7.39
CA PRO A 137 0.46 -0.85 6.63
C PRO A 137 1.65 -1.26 7.50
N PRO A 138 2.58 -2.10 7.01
CA PRO A 138 3.77 -2.46 7.78
C PRO A 138 4.64 -1.22 8.04
N ALA A 139 5.36 -1.23 9.17
CA ALA A 139 6.26 -0.13 9.53
C ALA A 139 7.34 0.13 8.45
N ASP A 140 7.79 -0.95 7.79
CA ASP A 140 8.66 -0.90 6.63
C ASP A 140 8.10 -1.77 5.50
N ARG A 141 7.51 -1.09 4.50
CA ARG A 141 6.94 -1.74 3.31
C ARG A 141 8.00 -2.47 2.48
N VAL A 142 9.23 -1.97 2.41
CA VAL A 142 10.29 -2.56 1.59
C VAL A 142 10.82 -3.82 2.26
N SER A 143 11.01 -3.78 3.59
CA SER A 143 11.33 -4.98 4.37
C SER A 143 10.22 -6.04 4.24
N ARG A 144 8.94 -5.64 4.29
CA ARG A 144 7.83 -6.57 4.08
C ARG A 144 7.81 -7.17 2.67
N VAL A 145 8.10 -6.38 1.63
CA VAL A 145 8.26 -6.91 0.27
C VAL A 145 9.42 -7.90 0.22
N ALA A 146 10.56 -7.59 0.84
CA ALA A 146 11.71 -8.48 0.86
C ALA A 146 11.41 -9.83 1.51
N GLU A 147 10.72 -9.84 2.65
CA GLU A 147 10.25 -11.07 3.30
C GLU A 147 9.38 -11.93 2.37
N LEU A 148 8.37 -11.32 1.74
CA LEU A 148 7.44 -12.01 0.86
C LEU A 148 8.14 -12.55 -0.40
N VAL A 149 9.04 -11.77 -0.99
CA VAL A 149 9.83 -12.22 -2.15
C VAL A 149 10.74 -13.37 -1.76
N ARG A 150 11.47 -13.26 -0.63
CA ARG A 150 12.42 -14.29 -0.19
C ARG A 150 11.79 -15.58 0.30
N ALA A 151 10.52 -15.56 0.70
CA ALA A 151 9.77 -16.79 0.95
C ALA A 151 9.70 -17.70 -0.29
N HIS A 152 9.83 -17.14 -1.49
CA HIS A 152 9.79 -17.88 -2.76
C HIS A 152 11.10 -17.82 -3.57
N HIS A 153 11.90 -16.78 -3.36
CA HIS A 153 13.18 -16.50 -4.01
C HIS A 153 14.24 -16.14 -2.95
N PRO A 154 14.76 -17.11 -2.19
CA PRO A 154 15.60 -16.83 -1.00
C PRO A 154 16.82 -15.96 -1.27
N GLU A 155 17.42 -16.11 -2.45
CA GLU A 155 18.61 -15.37 -2.88
C GLU A 155 18.29 -14.00 -3.50
N ALA A 156 17.05 -13.53 -3.43
CA ALA A 156 16.66 -12.25 -4.01
C ALA A 156 17.37 -11.07 -3.33
N THR A 157 18.11 -10.30 -4.12
CA THR A 157 18.81 -9.08 -3.71
C THR A 157 18.09 -7.81 -4.15
N ALA A 158 17.30 -7.88 -5.21
CA ALA A 158 16.51 -6.77 -5.72
C ALA A 158 15.30 -7.29 -6.51
N VAL A 159 14.34 -6.40 -6.79
CA VAL A 159 13.23 -6.66 -7.70
C VAL A 159 13.07 -5.49 -8.67
N ILE A 160 12.64 -5.78 -9.88
CA ILE A 160 12.26 -4.76 -10.87
C ILE A 160 10.76 -4.59 -10.79
N VAL A 161 10.30 -3.36 -10.57
CA VAL A 161 8.88 -3.01 -10.40
C VAL A 161 8.41 -2.03 -11.46
N ASP A 162 7.14 -2.09 -11.84
CA ASP A 162 6.51 -1.10 -12.74
C ASP A 162 5.29 -0.45 -12.11
N GLY A 163 5.32 0.88 -12.03
CA GLY A 163 4.26 1.71 -11.47
C GLY A 163 3.00 1.83 -12.32
N ARG A 164 3.00 1.44 -13.61
CA ARG A 164 1.81 1.54 -14.51
C ARG A 164 0.69 0.58 -14.15
N SER A 165 1.03 -0.58 -13.61
CA SER A 165 0.10 -1.69 -13.41
C SER A 165 -0.78 -1.45 -12.17
N ALA A 166 -1.91 -0.72 -12.31
CA ALA A 166 -2.94 -0.55 -11.28
C ALA A 166 -2.42 -0.20 -9.85
N GLY A 167 -1.26 0.46 -9.76
CA GLY A 167 -0.56 0.67 -8.51
C GLY A 167 0.56 -0.34 -8.25
N GLY A 168 1.50 -0.52 -9.19
CA GLY A 168 2.77 -1.20 -8.91
C GLY A 168 2.76 -2.73 -9.07
N ARG A 169 3.67 -3.29 -9.88
CA ARG A 169 3.85 -4.75 -10.01
C ARG A 169 5.32 -5.10 -10.06
N ILE A 170 5.75 -6.13 -9.32
CA ILE A 170 7.08 -6.73 -9.53
C ILE A 170 7.06 -7.43 -10.88
N ILE A 171 7.98 -7.13 -11.80
CA ILE A 171 8.09 -7.74 -13.13
C ILE A 171 9.14 -8.86 -13.12
N GLU A 172 10.29 -8.61 -12.50
CA GLU A 172 11.42 -9.53 -12.42
C GLU A 172 12.01 -9.53 -11.01
N VAL A 173 12.61 -10.65 -10.63
CA VAL A 173 13.38 -10.83 -9.39
C VAL A 173 14.85 -10.98 -9.74
N VAL A 174 15.72 -10.28 -9.01
CA VAL A 174 17.18 -10.36 -9.16
C VAL A 174 17.73 -11.31 -8.10
N GLU A 175 18.17 -12.50 -8.50
CA GLU A 175 18.69 -13.58 -7.64
C GLU A 175 20.23 -13.60 -7.65
N GLY A 176 20.85 -12.45 -7.36
CA GLY A 176 22.30 -12.29 -7.33
C GLY A 176 22.96 -12.04 -8.70
N SER A 177 24.26 -12.32 -8.78
CA SER A 177 25.07 -12.20 -10.00
C SER A 177 25.51 -13.59 -10.48
N GLY A 178 25.33 -13.86 -11.77
CA GLY A 178 25.86 -15.04 -12.44
C GLY A 178 27.39 -15.01 -12.53
N GLU A 179 28.00 -16.13 -12.87
CA GLU A 179 29.45 -16.31 -12.92
C GLU A 179 30.16 -15.30 -13.84
N ASP A 180 29.46 -14.80 -14.86
CA ASP A 180 29.96 -13.80 -15.82
C ASP A 180 29.73 -12.33 -15.35
N GLY A 181 29.25 -12.13 -14.13
CA GLY A 181 28.91 -10.80 -13.57
C GLY A 181 27.56 -10.24 -14.04
N SER A 182 26.82 -10.95 -14.89
CA SER A 182 25.46 -10.58 -15.28
C SER A 182 24.46 -10.81 -14.14
N GLN A 183 23.46 -9.95 -13.98
CA GLN A 183 22.39 -10.19 -13.02
C GLN A 183 21.59 -11.46 -13.38
N ASN A 184 21.35 -12.33 -12.40
CA ASN A 184 20.50 -13.49 -12.59
C ASN A 184 19.02 -13.04 -12.44
N LEU A 185 18.32 -12.91 -13.56
CA LEU A 185 16.96 -12.38 -13.60
C LEU A 185 15.94 -13.49 -13.78
N THR A 186 14.97 -13.56 -12.88
CA THR A 186 13.85 -14.51 -12.95
C THR A 186 12.55 -13.76 -13.21
N THR A 187 11.92 -14.05 -14.36
CA THR A 187 10.56 -13.59 -14.71
C THR A 187 9.48 -14.54 -14.20
N GLN A 188 9.85 -15.77 -13.83
CA GLN A 188 8.94 -16.80 -13.33
C GLN A 188 8.60 -16.57 -11.85
N ARG A 189 7.41 -16.03 -11.61
CA ARG A 189 6.87 -15.86 -10.26
C ARG A 189 6.38 -17.19 -9.73
N ARG A 190 6.86 -17.57 -8.56
CA ARG A 190 6.46 -18.82 -7.88
C ARG A 190 5.43 -18.62 -6.78
N TRP A 191 5.04 -17.37 -6.52
CA TRP A 191 4.14 -17.03 -5.42
C TRP A 191 2.67 -17.17 -5.80
N SER A 192 1.81 -17.37 -4.79
CA SER A 192 0.36 -17.47 -4.96
C SER A 192 -0.25 -16.14 -5.44
N ARG A 193 -1.50 -16.18 -5.94
CA ARG A 193 -2.23 -14.97 -6.34
C ARG A 193 -2.40 -14.00 -5.17
N GLU A 194 -2.70 -14.50 -3.97
CA GLU A 194 -2.84 -13.68 -2.77
C GLU A 194 -1.52 -12.93 -2.45
N CYS A 195 -0.38 -13.62 -2.59
CA CYS A 195 0.93 -12.99 -2.42
C CYS A 195 1.19 -11.94 -3.51
N GLU A 196 0.82 -12.20 -4.77
CA GLU A 196 0.91 -11.21 -5.85
C GLU A 196 0.05 -9.97 -5.56
N ASP A 197 -1.16 -10.15 -5.03
CA ASP A 197 -2.05 -9.06 -4.67
C ASP A 197 -1.47 -8.23 -3.50
N VAL A 198 -0.90 -8.87 -2.48
CA VAL A 198 -0.18 -8.16 -1.38
C VAL A 198 1.02 -7.38 -1.93
N LEU A 199 1.87 -8.01 -2.73
CA LEU A 199 3.05 -7.38 -3.31
C LEU A 199 2.69 -6.19 -4.20
N THR A 200 1.66 -6.34 -5.03
CA THR A 200 1.14 -5.26 -5.89
C THR A 200 0.72 -4.06 -5.03
N ARG A 201 -0.07 -4.29 -3.99
CA ARG A 201 -0.53 -3.23 -3.08
C ARG A 201 0.62 -2.49 -2.39
N LEU A 202 1.60 -3.24 -1.86
CA LEU A 202 2.77 -2.64 -1.19
C LEU A 202 3.60 -1.81 -2.15
N VAL A 203 3.89 -2.33 -3.35
CA VAL A 203 4.63 -1.59 -4.39
C VAL A 203 3.87 -0.33 -4.81
N GLY A 204 2.54 -0.41 -4.94
CA GLY A 204 1.70 0.75 -5.23
C GLY A 204 1.78 1.84 -4.20
N GLN A 205 1.74 1.47 -2.93
CA GLN A 205 1.89 2.43 -1.82
C GLN A 205 3.28 3.06 -1.83
N ILE A 206 4.35 2.31 -2.14
CA ILE A 206 5.71 2.85 -2.27
C ILE A 206 5.77 3.88 -3.41
N PHE A 207 5.19 3.59 -4.58
CA PHE A 207 5.11 4.56 -5.69
C PHE A 207 4.25 5.78 -5.37
N ALA A 208 3.17 5.60 -4.61
CA ALA A 208 2.26 6.67 -4.24
C ALA A 208 2.85 7.65 -3.21
N MET A 209 3.89 7.23 -2.48
CA MET A 209 4.57 8.03 -1.45
C MET A 209 5.91 8.57 -1.95
N PRO A 210 6.04 9.87 -2.27
CA PRO A 210 7.25 10.42 -2.88
C PRO A 210 8.53 10.19 -2.06
N THR A 211 8.41 10.25 -0.73
CA THR A 211 9.54 10.03 0.20
C THR A 211 10.00 8.57 0.21
N LEU A 212 9.08 7.60 0.11
CA LEU A 212 9.42 6.18 0.03
C LEU A 212 9.98 5.85 -1.36
N ALA A 213 9.32 6.32 -2.42
CA ALA A 213 9.80 6.15 -3.79
C ALA A 213 11.23 6.69 -3.96
N GLY A 214 11.49 7.93 -3.53
CA GLY A 214 12.81 8.53 -3.64
C GLY A 214 13.90 7.86 -2.81
N ARG A 215 13.53 7.09 -1.78
CA ARG A 215 14.49 6.36 -0.92
C ARG A 215 14.79 4.94 -1.43
N HIS A 216 13.83 4.30 -2.09
CA HIS A 216 13.88 2.85 -2.34
C HIS A 216 13.75 2.45 -3.81
N LEU A 217 13.37 3.37 -4.69
CA LEU A 217 13.15 3.10 -6.11
C LEU A 217 14.18 3.83 -6.98
N ASP A 218 15.11 3.07 -7.54
CA ASP A 218 16.13 3.58 -8.44
C ASP A 218 15.66 3.54 -9.89
N ALA A 219 16.03 4.57 -10.66
CA ALA A 219 15.77 4.58 -12.10
C ALA A 219 16.63 3.51 -12.80
N ILE A 220 16.03 2.76 -13.72
CA ILE A 220 16.77 1.82 -14.59
C ILE A 220 16.89 2.45 -15.97
N HIS A 221 18.11 2.77 -16.37
CA HIS A 221 18.39 3.19 -17.74
C HIS A 221 18.49 1.97 -18.65
N ASP A 222 17.96 2.08 -19.87
CA ASP A 222 18.03 1.05 -20.92
C ASP A 222 17.37 -0.30 -20.58
N TYR A 223 16.44 -0.33 -19.63
CA TYR A 223 15.68 -1.54 -19.30
C TYR A 223 14.84 -2.00 -20.50
N ARG A 224 15.04 -3.26 -20.90
CA ARG A 224 14.22 -3.92 -21.92
C ARG A 224 13.13 -4.73 -21.24
N HIS A 225 11.93 -4.16 -21.22
CA HIS A 225 10.81 -4.82 -20.58
C HIS A 225 10.50 -6.15 -21.26
N PRO A 226 10.43 -7.27 -20.53
CA PRO A 226 10.26 -8.61 -21.12
C PRO A 226 8.95 -8.75 -21.90
N TYR A 227 7.97 -7.87 -21.63
CA TYR A 227 6.68 -7.82 -22.31
C TYR A 227 6.47 -6.60 -23.22
N GLY A 228 7.51 -5.85 -23.61
CA GLY A 228 7.40 -4.78 -24.61
C GLY A 228 8.00 -3.42 -24.24
N THR A 229 7.24 -2.34 -24.41
CA THR A 229 7.75 -0.95 -24.36
C THR A 229 8.26 -0.57 -22.97
N SER A 230 9.52 -0.15 -22.89
CA SER A 230 10.13 0.37 -21.68
C SER A 230 9.41 1.62 -21.17
N SER A 231 9.45 1.81 -19.86
CA SER A 231 8.68 2.82 -19.14
C SER A 231 9.59 3.59 -18.20
N GLU A 232 9.47 4.91 -18.17
CA GLU A 232 10.01 5.74 -17.09
C GLU A 232 9.37 5.45 -15.73
N LEU A 233 8.44 4.50 -15.61
CA LEU A 233 7.85 4.03 -14.35
C LEU A 233 8.37 2.65 -13.94
N VAL A 234 9.29 2.06 -14.71
CA VAL A 234 10.04 0.89 -14.26
C VAL A 234 11.16 1.35 -13.34
N ARG A 235 11.26 0.73 -12.17
CA ARG A 235 12.25 1.03 -11.14
C ARG A 235 12.89 -0.24 -10.61
N LEU A 236 14.14 -0.12 -10.18
CA LEU A 236 14.80 -1.14 -9.39
C LEU A 236 14.53 -0.86 -7.92
N MET A 237 14.12 -1.87 -7.18
CA MET A 237 13.99 -1.81 -5.73
C MET A 237 14.97 -2.80 -5.11
N THR A 238 16.01 -2.27 -4.46
CA THR A 238 16.96 -3.10 -3.72
C THR A 238 16.30 -3.62 -2.45
N LEU A 239 16.42 -4.93 -2.20
CA LEU A 239 15.85 -5.55 -1.01
C LEU A 239 16.87 -5.45 0.15
N PRO A 240 16.47 -5.01 1.35
CA PRO A 240 17.36 -4.97 2.52
C PRO A 240 17.92 -6.37 2.81
N PRO A 241 19.16 -6.52 3.29
CA PRO A 241 19.73 -7.84 3.59
C PRO A 241 18.89 -8.57 4.66
N THR A 242 18.89 -9.90 4.63
CA THR A 242 18.36 -10.71 5.73
C THR A 242 19.18 -10.44 7.00
N ALA A 243 18.49 -10.14 8.11
CA ALA A 243 19.12 -9.98 9.43
C ALA A 243 19.74 -11.28 9.93
#